data_AF-H2YSM4-F1
#
_entry.id   AF-H2YSM4-F1
#
_cell.length_a   1.000
_cell.length_b   1.000
_cell.length_c   1.000
_cell.angle_alpha   90.00
_cell.angle_beta   90.00
_cell.angle_gamma   90.00
#
_symmetry.space_group_name_H-M   'P 1'
#
loop_
_entity.id
_entity.type
_entity.pdbx_description
1 polymer ?
#
loop_
_entity_poly.entity_id
_entity_poly.type
_entity_poly.pdbx_seq_one_letter_code
_entity_poly.pdbx_strand_id
1 'polypeptide(L)'
;PRKVLTFRCLGRSSERRSRETGVSISAIKLSEIGVLLPQGRRKTAQCTLFTSLTESEANQLCNDFGKLCHYNFPSRPLALCAQERHREETENGYDLVVVDKAIQMVDEFIQLMTPSTSHFPSNGVKQEKRVDEAIYTELYNFDTLTHGFGINTINHVMSTFKNYLNCLKEFR
;
A
#
# COMPACT_ATOMS: atom_id res chain seq x y z
N PRO A 1 11.69 -20.02 10.19
CA PRO A 1 12.43 -18.76 10.37
C PRO A 1 13.35 -18.46 9.16
N ARG A 2 12.79 -17.88 8.08
CA ARG A 2 13.59 -17.48 6.90
C ARG A 2 14.02 -16.02 7.08
N LYS A 3 15.32 -15.82 7.28
CA LYS A 3 15.96 -14.49 7.30
C LYS A 3 15.88 -13.90 5.90
N VAL A 4 14.99 -12.95 5.68
CA VAL A 4 14.98 -12.12 4.47
C VAL A 4 16.17 -11.17 4.58
N LEU A 5 17.17 -11.34 3.71
CA LEU A 5 18.32 -10.45 3.59
C LEU A 5 17.84 -9.10 3.03
N THR A 6 17.56 -8.15 3.90
CA THR A 6 17.38 -6.73 3.56
C THR A 6 18.72 -6.15 3.12
N PHE A 7 18.89 -5.98 1.80
CA PHE A 7 20.01 -5.22 1.23
C PHE A 7 19.69 -3.73 1.33
N ARG A 8 20.21 -3.08 2.36
CA ARG A 8 20.07 -1.62 2.56
C ARG A 8 20.85 -0.87 1.47
N CYS A 9 20.15 -0.37 0.46
CA CYS A 9 20.74 0.51 -0.56
C CYS A 9 20.80 1.97 -0.07
N LEU A 10 21.43 2.24 1.07
CA LEU A 10 21.79 3.61 1.49
C LEU A 10 23.14 3.97 0.88
N GLY A 11 23.15 4.32 -0.41
CA GLY A 11 24.39 4.67 -1.11
C GLY A 11 24.23 5.26 -2.51
N ARG A 12 23.11 5.95 -2.81
CA ARG A 12 22.85 6.50 -4.16
C ARG A 12 22.54 7.98 -4.21
N SER A 13 23.02 8.78 -3.26
CA SER A 13 22.94 10.25 -3.37
C SER A 13 24.26 11.01 -3.14
N SER A 14 25.41 10.35 -2.95
CA SER A 14 26.71 11.05 -2.85
C SER A 14 27.88 10.46 -3.67
N GLU A 15 27.71 9.34 -4.35
CA GLU A 15 28.78 8.74 -5.17
C GLU A 15 28.58 9.01 -6.66
N ARG A 16 28.77 10.27 -7.01
CA ARG A 16 29.13 10.71 -8.37
C ARG A 16 30.59 11.13 -8.44
N ARG A 17 31.47 10.52 -7.63
CA ARG A 17 32.90 10.77 -7.66
C ARG A 17 33.68 9.46 -7.54
N SER A 18 34.61 9.30 -8.47
CA SER A 18 35.55 8.20 -8.67
C SER A 18 35.03 6.95 -9.38
N ARG A 19 35.32 6.92 -10.68
CA ARG A 19 35.53 5.69 -11.44
C ARG A 19 36.84 5.03 -10.97
N GLU A 20 36.95 3.74 -11.33
CA GLU A 20 38.15 2.90 -11.40
C GLU A 20 38.59 2.11 -10.15
N THR A 21 38.60 0.78 -10.37
CA THR A 21 39.31 -0.27 -9.61
C THR A 21 38.93 -0.49 -8.15
N GLY A 22 37.82 -1.20 -7.95
CA GLY A 22 37.47 -1.80 -6.67
C GLY A 22 36.75 -3.13 -6.90
N VAL A 23 37.51 -4.18 -7.24
CA VAL A 23 37.01 -5.56 -7.09
C VAL A 23 36.64 -5.70 -5.62
N SER A 24 35.35 -5.70 -5.33
CA SER A 24 34.85 -5.67 -3.96
C SER A 24 35.36 -6.91 -3.24
N ILE A 25 36.09 -6.73 -2.14
CA ILE A 25 36.72 -7.78 -1.30
C ILE A 25 35.72 -8.90 -0.91
N SER A 26 34.42 -8.59 -0.95
CA SER A 26 33.31 -9.54 -0.80
C SER A 26 33.22 -10.61 -1.89
N ALA A 27 33.60 -10.34 -3.13
CA ALA A 27 33.63 -11.34 -4.22
C ALA A 27 34.73 -12.39 -4.01
N ILE A 28 35.87 -11.97 -3.45
CA ILE A 28 37.05 -12.82 -3.21
C ILE A 28 36.76 -13.83 -2.07
N LYS A 29 36.01 -13.43 -1.04
CA LYS A 29 35.61 -14.35 0.05
C LYS A 29 34.51 -15.35 -0.34
N LEU A 30 33.75 -15.08 -1.40
CA LEU A 30 32.68 -15.97 -1.89
C LEU A 30 33.19 -17.01 -2.88
N SER A 31 34.26 -16.71 -3.63
CA SER A 31 34.96 -17.69 -4.48
C SER A 31 35.63 -18.80 -3.68
N GLU A 32 36.04 -18.52 -2.44
CA GLU A 32 36.66 -19.51 -1.53
C GLU A 32 35.65 -20.55 -1.01
N ILE A 33 34.35 -20.22 -1.03
CA ILE A 33 33.23 -21.10 -0.62
C ILE A 33 32.62 -21.81 -1.85
N GLY A 34 33.23 -21.70 -3.03
CA GLY A 34 32.75 -22.33 -4.27
C GLY A 34 31.50 -21.67 -4.87
N VAL A 35 31.14 -20.46 -4.42
CA VAL A 35 29.98 -19.73 -4.94
C VAL A 35 30.48 -18.66 -5.93
N LEU A 36 30.49 -19.03 -7.21
CA LEU A 36 30.69 -18.08 -8.30
C LEU A 36 29.42 -17.23 -8.46
N LEU A 37 29.44 -16.01 -7.93
CA LEU A 37 28.45 -15.01 -8.31
C LEU A 37 28.88 -14.44 -9.67
N PRO A 38 28.12 -14.67 -10.76
CA PRO A 38 28.47 -14.11 -12.06
C PRO A 38 28.55 -12.59 -11.93
N GLN A 39 29.75 -12.08 -12.19
CA GLN A 39 30.09 -10.66 -12.14
C GLN A 39 29.28 -9.95 -13.24
N GLY A 40 28.13 -9.40 -12.87
CA GLY A 40 27.20 -8.84 -13.85
C GLY A 40 25.72 -9.09 -13.61
N ARG A 41 25.31 -9.77 -12.51
CA ARG A 41 23.89 -9.77 -12.10
C ARG A 41 23.49 -8.38 -11.61
N ARG A 42 23.34 -7.43 -12.53
CA ARG A 42 22.55 -6.23 -12.33
C ARG A 42 21.17 -6.74 -11.94
N LYS A 43 20.80 -6.60 -10.67
CA LYS A 43 19.44 -6.89 -10.22
C LYS A 43 18.52 -6.01 -11.07
N THR A 44 17.79 -6.63 -11.98
CA THR A 44 16.71 -6.01 -12.77
C THR A 44 15.47 -5.75 -11.92
N ALA A 45 15.51 -6.09 -10.63
CA ALA A 45 14.50 -5.69 -9.67
C ALA A 45 14.44 -4.16 -9.61
N GLN A 46 13.27 -3.59 -9.85
CA GLN A 46 13.05 -2.17 -9.68
C GLN A 46 13.41 -1.78 -8.24
N CYS A 47 14.43 -0.94 -8.09
CA CYS A 47 14.87 -0.47 -6.78
C CYS A 47 13.86 0.58 -6.29
N THR A 48 12.84 0.15 -5.55
CA THR A 48 11.89 1.04 -4.90
C THR A 48 12.44 1.52 -3.56
N LEU A 49 11.97 2.67 -3.05
CA LEU A 49 12.34 3.16 -1.72
C LEU A 49 11.92 2.19 -0.61
N PHE A 50 10.90 1.35 -0.84
CA PHE A 50 10.52 0.30 0.09
C PHE A 50 11.67 -0.66 0.41
N THR A 51 12.55 -0.95 -0.56
CA THR A 51 13.74 -1.79 -0.32
C THR A 51 14.75 -1.19 0.66
N SER A 52 14.65 0.12 0.93
CA SER A 52 15.48 0.80 1.92
C SER A 52 14.89 0.78 3.34
N LEU A 53 13.59 0.48 3.47
CA LEU A 53 12.86 0.41 4.72
C LEU A 53 12.96 -0.99 5.32
N THR A 54 13.07 -1.06 6.64
CA THR A 54 12.75 -2.26 7.41
C THR A 54 11.22 -2.43 7.47
N GLU A 55 10.78 -3.66 7.70
CA GLU A 55 9.35 -3.96 7.85
C GLU A 55 8.70 -3.17 9.00
N SER A 56 9.42 -2.94 10.09
CA SER A 56 8.97 -2.08 11.18
C SER A 56 8.83 -0.61 10.75
N GLU A 57 9.79 -0.06 9.99
CA GLU A 57 9.72 1.33 9.52
C GLU A 57 8.55 1.53 8.55
N ALA A 58 8.33 0.58 7.63
CA ALA A 58 7.21 0.63 6.69
C ALA A 58 5.84 0.57 7.40
N ASN A 59 5.70 -0.32 8.38
CA ASN A 59 4.48 -0.41 9.19
C ASN A 59 4.25 0.85 10.04
N GLN A 60 5.30 1.41 10.65
CA GLN A 60 5.19 2.66 11.39
C GLN A 60 4.77 3.83 10.49
N LEU A 61 5.37 3.94 9.31
CA LEU A 61 5.00 4.94 8.31
C LEU A 61 3.53 4.83 7.90
N CYS A 62 3.02 3.61 7.72
CA CYS A 62 1.60 3.37 7.42
C CYS A 62 0.70 3.90 8.54
N ASN A 63 1.02 3.54 9.79
CA ASN A 63 0.23 3.96 10.95
C ASN A 63 0.21 5.48 11.13
N ASP A 64 1.36 6.13 10.95
CA ASP A 64 1.45 7.58 11.05
C ASP A 64 0.73 8.27 9.89
N PHE A 65 0.82 7.73 8.67
CA PHE A 65 0.01 8.18 7.53
C PHE A 65 -1.49 8.04 7.80
N GLY A 66 -1.93 6.92 8.38
CA GLY A 66 -3.33 6.71 8.77
C GLY A 66 -3.84 7.76 9.76
N LYS A 67 -3.02 8.14 10.75
CA LYS A 67 -3.35 9.24 11.69
C LYS A 67 -3.47 10.58 10.97
N LEU A 68 -2.53 10.92 10.08
CA LEU A 68 -2.60 12.16 9.30
C LEU A 68 -3.85 12.19 8.43
N CYS A 69 -4.19 11.07 7.81
CA CYS A 69 -5.41 10.88 7.03
C CYS A 69 -6.69 11.06 7.86
N HIS A 70 -6.69 10.70 9.14
CA HIS A 70 -7.84 10.85 10.02
C HIS A 70 -7.97 12.26 10.61
N TYR A 71 -6.85 12.84 11.07
CA TYR A 71 -6.86 14.09 11.84
C TYR A 71 -6.62 15.35 11.00
N ASN A 72 -5.86 15.24 9.90
CA ASN A 72 -5.40 16.40 9.14
C ASN A 72 -6.02 16.50 7.75
N PHE A 73 -6.65 15.42 7.24
CA PHE A 73 -7.25 15.46 5.93
C PHE A 73 -8.55 16.31 5.93
N PRO A 74 -8.68 17.30 5.05
CA PRO A 74 -9.81 18.24 5.06
C PRO A 74 -11.05 17.66 4.36
N SER A 75 -11.56 16.50 4.80
CA SER A 75 -12.76 15.86 4.22
C SER A 75 -13.95 16.80 4.15
N ARG A 76 -14.24 17.51 5.25
CA ARG A 76 -15.42 18.36 5.37
C ARG A 76 -15.34 19.62 4.47
N PRO A 77 -14.27 20.43 4.50
CA PRO A 77 -14.14 21.56 3.56
C PRO A 77 -14.18 21.14 2.08
N LEU A 78 -13.56 20.00 1.74
CA LEU A 78 -13.61 19.48 0.37
C LEU A 78 -15.03 19.07 -0.03
N ALA A 79 -15.77 18.41 0.86
CA ALA A 79 -17.15 18.02 0.62
C ALA A 79 -18.06 19.25 0.44
N LEU A 80 -17.87 20.30 1.24
CA LEU A 80 -18.60 21.55 1.08
C LEU A 80 -18.35 22.18 -0.30
N CYS A 81 -17.08 22.32 -0.69
CA CYS A 81 -16.70 22.88 -1.99
C CYS A 81 -17.29 22.05 -3.15
N ALA A 82 -17.26 20.72 -3.05
CA ALA A 82 -17.87 19.85 -4.06
C ALA A 82 -19.40 20.02 -4.14
N GLN A 83 -20.08 20.13 -2.99
CA GLN A 83 -21.52 20.35 -2.93
C GLN A 83 -21.92 21.71 -3.51
N GLU A 84 -21.17 22.78 -3.21
CA GLU A 84 -21.40 24.12 -3.77
C GLU A 84 -21.30 24.10 -5.30
N ARG A 85 -20.23 23.52 -5.83
CA ARG A 85 -20.03 23.37 -7.29
C ARG A 85 -21.15 22.54 -7.94
N HIS A 86 -21.57 21.45 -7.30
CA HIS A 86 -22.61 20.59 -7.86
C HIS A 86 -23.99 21.28 -7.89
N ARG A 87 -24.28 22.09 -6.86
CA ARG A 87 -25.50 22.92 -6.80
C ARG A 87 -25.53 24.00 -7.88
N GLU A 88 -24.38 24.59 -8.21
CA GLU A 88 -24.28 25.56 -9.32
C GLU A 88 -24.64 24.92 -10.67
N GLU A 89 -24.32 23.64 -10.85
CA GLU A 89 -24.54 22.92 -12.11
C GLU A 89 -25.97 22.34 -12.24
N THR A 90 -26.54 21.83 -11.15
CA THR A 90 -27.76 21.01 -11.18
C THR A 90 -28.96 21.67 -10.49
N GLU A 91 -28.78 22.86 -9.91
CA GLU A 91 -29.69 23.56 -8.97
C GLU A 91 -30.03 22.78 -7.68
N ASN A 92 -29.82 21.46 -7.68
CA ASN A 92 -30.01 20.54 -6.58
C ASN A 92 -28.65 20.04 -6.05
N GLY A 93 -28.62 19.58 -4.80
CA GLY A 93 -27.45 18.89 -4.23
C GLY A 93 -27.29 17.45 -4.74
N TYR A 94 -26.25 16.76 -4.27
CA TYR A 94 -26.00 15.35 -4.62
C TYR A 94 -27.19 14.43 -4.29
N ASP A 95 -27.49 13.49 -5.19
CA ASP A 95 -28.41 12.38 -4.91
C ASP A 95 -27.81 11.44 -3.86
N LEU A 96 -28.44 11.43 -2.67
CA LEU A 96 -27.99 10.65 -1.53
C LEU A 96 -27.98 9.14 -1.81
N VAL A 97 -28.85 8.64 -2.70
CA VAL A 97 -28.85 7.21 -3.09
C VAL A 97 -27.55 6.87 -3.81
N VAL A 98 -27.08 7.74 -4.70
CA VAL A 98 -25.81 7.56 -5.43
C VAL A 98 -24.63 7.61 -4.46
N VAL A 99 -24.65 8.54 -3.50
CA VAL A 99 -23.59 8.64 -2.48
C VAL A 99 -23.55 7.40 -1.59
N ASP A 100 -24.71 6.87 -1.17
CA ASP A 100 -24.77 5.62 -0.40
C ASP A 100 -24.26 4.41 -1.17
N LYS A 101 -24.53 4.35 -2.48
CA LYS A 101 -23.97 3.32 -3.35
C LYS A 101 -22.45 3.43 -3.47
N ALA A 102 -21.92 4.64 -3.56
CA ALA A 102 -20.48 4.86 -3.55
C ALA A 102 -19.83 4.39 -2.23
N ILE A 103 -20.43 4.68 -1.08
CA ILE A 103 -19.95 4.21 0.23
C ILE A 103 -19.95 2.68 0.30
N GLN A 104 -21.02 2.02 -0.18
CA GLN A 104 -21.11 0.55 -0.24
C GLN A 104 -19.96 -0.06 -1.05
N MET A 105 -19.67 0.49 -2.24
CA MET A 105 -18.55 0.01 -3.06
C MET A 105 -17.20 0.18 -2.38
N VAL A 106 -17.00 1.26 -1.62
CA VAL A 106 -15.78 1.47 -0.83
C VAL A 106 -15.63 0.41 0.26
N ASP A 107 -16.72 0.09 0.97
CA ASP A 107 -16.70 -0.95 2.01
C ASP A 107 -16.44 -2.34 1.43
N GLU A 108 -17.06 -2.69 0.31
CA GLU A 108 -16.80 -3.94 -0.41
C GLU A 108 -15.33 -4.05 -0.83
N PHE A 109 -14.76 -2.96 -1.35
CA PHE A 109 -13.35 -2.94 -1.74
C PHE A 109 -12.40 -3.13 -0.54
N ILE A 110 -12.64 -2.46 0.58
CA ILE A 110 -11.84 -2.62 1.82
C ILE A 110 -11.92 -4.06 2.34
N GLN A 111 -13.10 -4.69 2.26
CA GLN A 111 -13.30 -6.09 2.66
C GLN A 111 -12.50 -7.06 1.79
N LEU A 112 -12.43 -6.83 0.47
CA LEU A 112 -11.63 -7.64 -0.45
C LEU A 112 -10.12 -7.47 -0.23
N MET A 113 -9.69 -6.27 0.15
CA MET A 113 -8.28 -5.94 0.35
C MET A 113 -7.71 -6.44 1.68
N THR A 114 -8.54 -6.66 2.70
CA THR A 114 -8.07 -7.06 4.03
C THR A 114 -8.09 -8.59 4.12
N PRO A 115 -6.92 -9.27 4.13
CA PRO A 115 -6.85 -10.72 4.30
C PRO A 115 -7.12 -11.11 5.76
N SER A 116 -8.30 -10.79 6.28
CA SER A 116 -8.78 -11.28 7.57
C SER A 116 -9.75 -12.44 7.37
N THR A 117 -9.27 -13.63 7.76
CA THR A 117 -10.04 -14.69 8.44
C THR A 117 -10.82 -15.74 7.64
N SER A 118 -10.95 -15.70 6.32
CA SER A 118 -11.66 -16.78 5.58
C SER A 118 -10.82 -18.03 5.27
N HIS A 119 -9.56 -18.07 5.75
CA HIS A 119 -8.70 -19.26 5.69
C HIS A 119 -8.87 -20.24 6.85
N PHE A 120 -9.69 -19.92 7.86
CA PHE A 120 -10.14 -20.91 8.84
C PHE A 120 -11.60 -21.29 8.55
N PRO A 121 -11.91 -22.58 8.26
CA PRO A 121 -13.28 -23.02 8.17
C PRO A 121 -13.86 -23.02 9.59
N SER A 122 -14.55 -21.93 9.96
CA SER A 122 -15.50 -21.99 11.08
C SER A 122 -16.78 -22.61 10.55
N ASN A 123 -17.18 -23.72 11.17
CA ASN A 123 -18.30 -24.56 10.75
C ASN A 123 -19.59 -23.75 10.54
N GLY A 124 -20.09 -23.72 9.30
CA GLY A 124 -21.52 -23.46 9.03
C GLY A 124 -21.91 -22.13 8.41
N VAL A 125 -20.97 -21.23 8.08
CA VAL A 125 -21.34 -19.98 7.37
C VAL A 125 -21.21 -20.21 5.85
N LYS A 126 -22.32 -19.96 5.14
CA LYS A 126 -22.42 -20.04 3.67
C LYS A 126 -21.21 -19.35 3.03
N GLN A 127 -20.54 -20.02 2.10
CA GLN A 127 -19.41 -19.49 1.34
C GLN A 127 -19.77 -18.13 0.75
N GLU A 128 -19.27 -17.04 1.35
CA GLU A 128 -19.08 -15.80 0.62
C GLU A 128 -18.18 -16.10 -0.58
N LYS A 129 -18.49 -15.49 -1.72
CA LYS A 129 -17.75 -15.66 -2.98
C LYS A 129 -16.26 -15.47 -2.70
N ARG A 130 -15.53 -16.57 -2.60
CA ARG A 130 -14.12 -16.54 -2.27
C ARG A 130 -13.39 -15.83 -3.39
N VAL A 131 -12.58 -14.85 -3.03
CA VAL A 131 -11.55 -14.29 -3.92
C VAL A 131 -10.70 -15.46 -4.44
N ASP A 132 -10.41 -15.45 -5.73
CA ASP A 132 -9.62 -16.50 -6.38
C ASP A 132 -8.22 -16.59 -5.75
N GLU A 133 -7.67 -17.79 -5.66
CA GLU A 133 -6.33 -18.06 -5.10
C GLU A 133 -5.24 -17.27 -5.84
N ALA A 134 -5.44 -17.00 -7.13
CA ALA A 134 -4.57 -16.15 -7.94
C ALA A 134 -4.51 -14.70 -7.40
N ILE A 135 -5.66 -14.11 -7.07
CA ILE A 135 -5.76 -12.73 -6.58
C ILE A 135 -5.12 -12.62 -5.18
N TYR A 136 -5.30 -13.63 -4.33
CA TYR A 136 -4.61 -13.67 -3.03
C TYR A 136 -3.09 -13.72 -3.18
N THR A 137 -2.58 -14.47 -4.16
CA THR A 137 -1.14 -14.53 -4.45
C THR A 137 -0.62 -13.16 -4.88
N GLU A 138 -1.36 -12.44 -5.71
CA GLU A 138 -1.00 -11.09 -6.14
C GLU A 138 -1.03 -10.08 -4.99
N LEU A 139 -2.06 -10.11 -4.15
CA LEU A 139 -2.15 -9.27 -2.95
C LEU A 139 -1.02 -9.57 -1.97
N TYR A 140 -0.69 -10.85 -1.74
CA TYR A 140 0.42 -11.25 -0.89
C TYR A 140 1.77 -10.76 -1.44
N ASN A 141 1.97 -10.86 -2.76
CA ASN A 141 3.17 -10.36 -3.40
C ASN A 141 3.28 -8.84 -3.26
N PHE A 142 2.17 -8.12 -3.44
CA PHE A 142 2.12 -6.67 -3.24
C PHE A 142 2.43 -6.27 -1.78
N ASP A 143 1.85 -6.97 -0.81
CA ASP A 143 2.10 -6.74 0.61
C ASP A 143 3.57 -7.00 0.98
N THR A 144 4.14 -8.08 0.46
CA THR A 144 5.56 -8.43 0.64
C THR A 144 6.48 -7.38 0.01
N LEU A 145 6.18 -6.90 -1.19
CA LEU A 145 6.99 -5.88 -1.88
C LEU A 145 6.94 -4.51 -1.20
N THR A 146 5.87 -4.24 -0.46
CA THR A 146 5.66 -2.98 0.27
C THR A 146 5.92 -3.08 1.76
N HIS A 147 6.37 -4.24 2.25
CA HIS A 147 6.62 -4.50 3.67
C HIS A 147 5.39 -4.22 4.57
N GLY A 148 4.20 -4.61 4.14
CA GLY A 148 2.96 -4.38 4.89
C GLY A 148 2.37 -2.96 4.78
N PHE A 149 3.12 -2.01 4.20
CA PHE A 149 2.64 -0.63 4.05
C PHE A 149 1.51 -0.53 3.02
N GLY A 150 1.60 -1.24 1.90
CA GLY A 150 0.75 -1.00 0.73
C GLY A 150 -0.73 -1.22 0.98
N ILE A 151 -1.12 -2.43 1.39
CA ILE A 151 -2.53 -2.79 1.61
C ILE A 151 -3.15 -1.91 2.70
N ASN A 152 -2.45 -1.76 3.82
CA ASN A 152 -2.93 -0.95 4.95
C ASN A 152 -3.07 0.53 4.59
N THR A 153 -2.15 1.08 3.79
CA THR A 153 -2.25 2.46 3.30
C THR A 153 -3.45 2.65 2.38
N ILE A 154 -3.70 1.71 1.47
CA ILE A 154 -4.90 1.75 0.62
C ILE A 154 -6.16 1.76 1.49
N ASN A 155 -6.23 0.91 2.53
CA ASN A 155 -7.36 0.90 3.46
C ASN A 155 -7.54 2.24 4.19
N HIS A 156 -6.47 2.90 4.62
CA HIS A 156 -6.53 4.24 5.21
C HIS A 156 -7.06 5.27 4.20
N VAL A 157 -6.55 5.29 2.97
CA VAL A 157 -7.00 6.21 1.92
C VAL A 157 -8.49 6.00 1.61
N MET A 158 -8.94 4.75 1.47
CA MET A 158 -10.33 4.43 1.19
C MET A 158 -11.24 4.82 2.36
N SER A 159 -10.78 4.66 3.60
CA SER A 159 -11.50 5.13 4.80
C SER A 159 -11.62 6.64 4.83
N THR A 160 -10.58 7.38 4.47
CA THR A 160 -10.60 8.85 4.35
C THR A 160 -11.53 9.32 3.23
N PHE A 161 -11.55 8.61 2.10
CA PHE A 161 -12.48 8.89 1.01
C PHE A 161 -13.93 8.61 1.43
N LYS A 162 -14.19 7.51 2.14
CA LYS A 162 -15.50 7.23 2.75
C LYS A 162 -15.92 8.33 3.72
N ASN A 163 -15.00 8.87 4.52
CA ASN A 163 -15.29 10.00 5.40
C ASN A 163 -15.70 11.25 4.62
N TYR A 164 -15.02 11.54 3.49
CA TYR A 164 -15.44 12.60 2.58
C TYR A 164 -16.85 12.38 2.02
N LEU A 165 -17.19 11.17 1.58
CA LEU A 165 -18.54 10.84 1.10
C LEU A 165 -19.59 11.00 2.20
N ASN A 166 -19.28 10.63 3.44
CA ASN A 166 -20.16 10.87 4.58
C ASN A 166 -20.37 12.37 4.82
N CYS A 167 -19.31 13.19 4.74
CA CYS A 167 -19.44 14.65 4.83
C CYS A 167 -20.34 15.23 3.72
N LEU A 168 -20.31 14.70 2.50
CA LEU A 168 -21.23 15.14 1.43
C LEU A 168 -22.70 14.95 1.82
N LYS A 169 -23.03 13.86 2.51
CA LYS A 169 -24.40 13.58 2.98
C LYS A 169 -24.88 14.59 4.03
N GLU A 170 -23.97 15.19 4.79
CA GLU A 170 -24.31 16.14 5.85
C GLU A 170 -24.73 17.52 5.30
N PHE A 171 -24.28 17.90 4.11
CA PHE A 171 -24.50 19.24 3.53
C PHE A 171 -25.74 19.36 2.64
N ARG A 172 -26.84 18.67 3.03
CA ARG A 172 -28.08 18.65 2.25
C ARG A 172 -28.68 20.04 2.00
#